data_AF-A0A2N6CUN8-F1
#
_entry.id   AF-A0A2N6CUN8-F1
#
_cell.length_a   1.000
_cell.length_b   1.000
_cell.length_c   1.000
_cell.angle_alpha   90.00
_cell.angle_beta   90.00
_cell.angle_gamma   90.00
#
_symmetry.space_group_name_H-M   'P 1'
#
loop_
_entity.id
_entity.type
_entity.pdbx_description
1 polymer ?
#
loop_
_entity_poly.entity_id
_entity_poly.type
_entity_poly.pdbx_seq_one_letter_code
_entity_poly.pdbx_strand_id
1 'polypeptide(L)'
;MSGAYSQASGPGFVEGPLRQLAPRPPLTLPPSATVREALAGMNQRQADTLVVVDDQEQLPLGIVTLNDLVYAITLDGGGLDEPVAGMMTAAPLCLPADAPAHRATVLMAKRGIRHIVLLEPGGRLYNVISRADLFGLRGGGADLLAESVTAAMDVGQMAQAASAIRQRGSELFTGGMSAEAICHWMSALNDLVVMRVIELIEDEFDLPAVPWCWMVMGSEGRLEQTFATDQDNGLVFQADDADAAVELREAFLPFARAVNKGLDACGFTLCRGGIMAGNPAWCLSLEEWQTRFSAWMRTPDPKALLNSTIFFDFRPLYGRYELVDELRNWLLPQPPEHPRFLRALAEEALTCAPPLGWTGGFVYDGGVEHPHSIDLKRFGARPFVDAARIWSLMYGVWATSTGDRLRAVAEPLNLSAEQVAGEVESFYLIQRFRFRQQLLAEDPDDTNRIDPDTLNELHRLMLKEAFKQAKKLQLRLKLQHGL
;
A
#
# COMPACT_ATOMS: atom_id res chain seq x y z
N MET A 1 26.24 3.02 34.78
CA MET A 1 24.93 2.35 34.77
C MET A 1 24.13 2.92 33.61
N SER A 2 24.25 2.28 32.45
CA SER A 2 23.63 2.66 31.18
C SER A 2 22.67 1.54 30.78
N GLY A 3 21.38 1.75 31.01
CA GLY A 3 20.34 0.82 30.58
C GLY A 3 19.98 1.11 29.14
N ALA A 4 20.58 0.38 28.20
CA ALA A 4 20.14 0.34 26.81
C ALA A 4 18.81 -0.44 26.76
N TYR A 5 17.70 0.26 26.57
CA TYR A 5 16.45 -0.38 26.16
C TYR A 5 16.62 -0.85 24.71
N SER A 6 16.79 -2.17 24.56
CA SER A 6 16.67 -2.89 23.30
C SER A 6 15.27 -2.65 22.73
N GLN A 7 15.16 -1.84 21.67
CA GLN A 7 13.98 -1.80 20.82
C GLN A 7 13.85 -3.17 20.14
N ALA A 8 12.84 -3.94 20.52
CA ALA A 8 12.41 -5.10 19.75
C ALA A 8 11.78 -4.58 18.45
N SER A 9 12.49 -4.74 17.34
CA SER A 9 11.99 -4.51 15.99
C SER A 9 10.91 -5.54 15.67
N GLY A 10 9.64 -5.12 15.72
CA GLY A 10 8.53 -5.90 15.16
C GLY A 10 8.60 -5.98 13.63
N PRO A 11 7.82 -6.86 12.98
CA PRO A 11 7.81 -6.97 11.52
C PRO A 11 7.05 -5.76 10.95
N GLY A 12 7.78 -4.68 10.70
CA GLY A 12 7.30 -3.51 9.96
C GLY A 12 7.58 -3.67 8.47
N PHE A 13 6.63 -3.28 7.64
CA PHE A 13 6.89 -2.90 6.25
C PHE A 13 7.78 -1.66 6.26
N VAL A 14 8.83 -1.61 5.44
CA VAL A 14 9.80 -0.51 5.45
C VAL A 14 9.66 0.30 4.16
N GLU A 15 9.20 1.53 4.28
CA GLU A 15 9.38 2.55 3.24
C GLU A 15 10.74 3.24 3.44
N GLY A 16 11.58 3.21 2.40
CA GLY A 16 12.96 3.67 2.43
C GLY A 16 13.82 3.01 1.34
N PRO A 17 15.13 3.31 1.29
CA PRO A 17 16.07 2.57 0.45
C PRO A 17 16.06 1.09 0.84
N LEU A 18 16.15 0.20 -0.15
CA LEU A 18 16.13 -1.27 0.03
C LEU A 18 17.10 -1.79 1.09
N ARG A 19 18.18 -1.06 1.38
CA ARG A 19 19.15 -1.40 2.42
C ARG A 19 18.56 -1.46 3.84
N GLN A 20 17.43 -0.80 4.06
CA GLN A 20 16.74 -0.81 5.35
C GLN A 20 15.84 -2.06 5.53
N LEU A 21 15.55 -2.78 4.45
CA LEU A 21 14.70 -3.99 4.41
C LEU A 21 15.48 -5.30 4.62
N ALA A 22 16.77 -5.21 4.96
CA ALA A 22 17.72 -6.30 4.83
C ALA A 22 18.21 -6.78 6.22
N PRO A 23 17.37 -7.48 7.02
CA PRO A 23 17.64 -7.70 8.44
C PRO A 23 18.73 -8.75 8.72
N ARG A 24 19.09 -9.60 7.75
CA ARG A 24 20.09 -10.66 7.91
C ARG A 24 21.02 -10.73 6.70
N PRO A 25 22.31 -11.04 6.89
CA PRO A 25 23.22 -11.27 5.78
C PRO A 25 22.79 -12.53 4.99
N PRO A 26 22.85 -12.49 3.65
CA PRO A 26 22.43 -13.61 2.81
C PRO A 26 23.35 -14.82 3.03
N LEU A 27 22.84 -16.02 2.79
CA LEU A 27 23.68 -17.21 2.67
C LEU A 27 24.43 -17.12 1.33
N THR A 28 25.74 -17.23 1.38
CA THR A 28 26.60 -17.19 0.19
C THR A 28 27.52 -18.41 0.16
N LEU A 29 27.79 -18.90 -1.05
CA LEU A 29 28.73 -19.99 -1.31
C LEU A 29 29.48 -19.73 -2.62
N PRO A 30 30.69 -20.29 -2.78
CA PRO A 30 31.41 -20.24 -4.04
C PRO A 30 30.79 -21.15 -5.10
N PRO A 31 31.07 -20.92 -6.39
CA PRO A 31 30.53 -21.74 -7.48
C PRO A 31 30.95 -23.22 -7.41
N SER A 32 32.08 -23.50 -6.76
CA SER A 32 32.62 -24.85 -6.55
C SER A 32 31.98 -25.60 -5.37
N ALA A 33 31.20 -24.91 -4.51
CA ALA A 33 30.54 -25.55 -3.39
C ALA A 33 29.56 -26.61 -3.89
N THR A 34 29.43 -27.68 -3.13
CA THR A 34 28.56 -28.80 -3.47
C THR A 34 27.10 -28.50 -3.14
N VAL A 35 26.17 -29.17 -3.84
CA VAL A 35 24.74 -29.12 -3.52
C VAL A 35 24.49 -29.53 -2.06
N ARG A 36 25.24 -30.49 -1.54
CA ARG A 36 25.20 -30.92 -0.13
C ARG A 36 25.53 -29.77 0.83
N GLU A 37 26.59 -29.01 0.54
CA GLU A 37 26.97 -27.85 1.34
C GLU A 37 25.92 -26.74 1.27
N ALA A 38 25.33 -26.53 0.09
CA ALA A 38 24.22 -25.59 -0.07
C ALA A 38 22.99 -25.99 0.76
N LEU A 39 22.55 -27.24 0.68
CA LEU A 39 21.43 -27.75 1.48
C LEU A 39 21.72 -27.68 2.99
N ALA A 40 22.94 -28.03 3.41
CA ALA A 40 23.36 -27.94 4.81
C ALA A 40 23.36 -26.47 5.30
N GLY A 41 23.90 -25.55 4.50
CA GLY A 41 23.91 -24.12 4.80
C GLY A 41 22.50 -23.51 4.86
N MET A 42 21.64 -23.87 3.90
CA MET A 42 20.23 -23.46 3.86
C MET A 42 19.49 -23.95 5.11
N ASN A 43 19.65 -25.23 5.48
CA ASN A 43 19.03 -25.79 6.68
C ASN A 43 19.55 -25.12 7.97
N GLN A 44 20.87 -24.93 8.09
CA GLN A 44 21.48 -24.34 9.28
C GLN A 44 21.05 -22.88 9.49
N ARG A 45 20.91 -22.11 8.40
CA ARG A 45 20.49 -20.71 8.47
C ARG A 45 18.99 -20.49 8.34
N GLN A 46 18.21 -21.56 8.18
CA GLN A 46 16.79 -21.51 7.83
C GLN A 46 16.54 -20.57 6.63
N ALA A 47 17.40 -20.66 5.62
CA ALA A 47 17.32 -19.88 4.40
C ALA A 47 16.70 -20.74 3.28
N ASP A 48 15.86 -20.13 2.46
CA ASP A 48 15.24 -20.74 1.28
C ASP A 48 15.99 -20.40 -0.02
N THR A 49 17.00 -19.54 0.09
CA THR A 49 17.74 -18.96 -1.04
C THR A 49 19.21 -18.78 -0.69
N LEU A 50 20.06 -19.00 -1.69
CA LEU A 50 21.52 -18.88 -1.67
C LEU A 50 21.95 -17.97 -2.83
N VAL A 51 22.91 -17.08 -2.59
CA VAL A 51 23.61 -16.37 -3.67
C VAL A 51 24.97 -17.03 -3.91
N VAL A 52 25.22 -17.42 -5.15
CA VAL A 52 26.52 -17.91 -5.58
C VAL A 52 27.39 -16.70 -5.88
N VAL A 53 28.51 -16.57 -5.17
CA VAL A 53 29.42 -15.42 -5.29
C VAL A 53 30.80 -15.88 -5.71
N ASP A 54 31.58 -15.00 -6.34
CA ASP A 54 32.99 -15.28 -6.56
C ASP A 54 33.81 -15.22 -5.26
N ASP A 55 34.92 -15.95 -5.22
CA ASP A 55 35.78 -16.13 -4.04
C ASP A 55 36.58 -14.88 -3.62
N GLN A 56 36.69 -13.84 -4.46
CA GLN A 56 37.59 -12.70 -4.22
C GLN A 56 36.86 -11.36 -4.04
N GLU A 57 35.94 -11.03 -4.93
CA GLU A 57 35.27 -9.74 -5.05
C GLU A 57 33.83 -9.76 -4.50
N GLN A 58 33.28 -10.93 -4.17
CA GLN A 58 31.89 -11.10 -3.70
C GLN A 58 30.85 -10.59 -4.72
N LEU A 59 31.14 -10.74 -6.02
CA LEU A 59 30.18 -10.44 -7.07
C LEU A 59 29.16 -11.59 -7.17
N PRO A 60 27.85 -11.28 -7.28
CA PRO A 60 26.82 -12.30 -7.41
C PRO A 60 26.86 -12.92 -8.81
N LEU A 61 27.30 -14.17 -8.91
CA LEU A 61 27.37 -14.95 -10.14
C LEU A 61 26.03 -15.62 -10.47
N GLY A 62 25.27 -15.99 -9.43
CA GLY A 62 23.98 -16.67 -9.58
C GLY A 62 23.16 -16.70 -8.30
N ILE A 63 21.92 -17.14 -8.42
CA ILE A 63 21.01 -17.38 -7.30
C ILE A 63 20.45 -18.80 -7.38
N VAL A 64 20.30 -19.44 -6.24
CA VAL A 64 19.78 -20.81 -6.11
C VAL A 64 18.71 -20.79 -5.02
N THR A 65 17.52 -21.28 -5.30
CA THR A 65 16.51 -21.53 -4.28
C THR A 65 16.52 -22.99 -3.84
N LEU A 66 15.98 -23.27 -2.65
CA LEU A 66 15.82 -24.64 -2.16
C LEU A 66 15.01 -25.50 -3.15
N ASN A 67 14.01 -24.89 -3.81
CA ASN A 67 13.19 -25.57 -4.81
C ASN A 67 14.01 -25.97 -6.05
N ASP A 68 14.94 -25.11 -6.50
CA ASP A 68 15.82 -25.41 -7.63
C ASP A 68 16.71 -26.63 -7.33
N LEU A 69 17.26 -26.70 -6.11
CA LEU A 69 18.10 -27.85 -5.69
C LEU A 69 17.29 -29.14 -5.58
N VAL A 70 16.09 -29.09 -4.99
CA VAL A 70 15.21 -30.26 -4.88
C VAL A 70 14.81 -30.75 -6.27
N TYR A 71 14.44 -29.84 -7.17
CA TYR A 71 14.11 -30.17 -8.56
C TYR A 71 15.31 -30.84 -9.27
N ALA A 72 16.49 -30.24 -9.20
CA ALA A 72 17.69 -30.75 -9.85
C ALA A 72 18.11 -32.15 -9.37
N ILE A 73 17.98 -32.42 -8.06
CA ILE A 73 18.33 -33.75 -7.50
C ILE A 73 17.27 -34.80 -7.85
N THR A 74 15.98 -34.44 -7.83
CA THR A 74 14.89 -35.41 -7.93
C THR A 74 14.46 -35.71 -9.35
N LEU A 75 14.47 -34.71 -10.24
CA LEU A 75 13.93 -34.81 -11.59
C LEU A 75 15.02 -34.83 -12.66
N ASP A 76 16.10 -34.07 -12.46
CA ASP A 76 17.20 -33.99 -13.44
C ASP A 76 18.36 -34.96 -13.12
N GLY A 77 18.26 -35.71 -12.02
CA GLY A 77 19.24 -36.73 -11.63
C GLY A 77 20.58 -36.19 -11.13
N GLY A 78 20.63 -34.92 -10.72
CA GLY A 78 21.85 -34.28 -10.21
C GLY A 78 22.34 -34.89 -8.90
N GLY A 79 23.65 -35.05 -8.78
CA GLY A 79 24.33 -35.57 -7.59
C GLY A 79 24.48 -34.53 -6.47
N LEU A 80 24.41 -35.00 -5.21
CA LEU A 80 24.64 -34.13 -4.04
C LEU A 80 26.06 -33.54 -3.95
N ASP A 81 27.02 -34.17 -4.62
CA ASP A 81 28.42 -33.74 -4.63
C ASP A 81 28.76 -32.92 -5.89
N GLU A 82 27.77 -32.59 -6.72
CA GLU A 82 27.95 -31.70 -7.86
C GLU A 82 28.07 -30.22 -7.44
N PRO A 83 28.78 -29.38 -8.22
CA PRO A 83 28.90 -27.96 -7.92
C PRO A 83 27.57 -27.21 -8.10
N VAL A 84 27.26 -26.30 -7.17
CA VAL A 84 26.05 -25.46 -7.20
C VAL A 84 26.00 -24.52 -8.41
N ALA A 85 27.15 -24.21 -9.03
CA ALA A 85 27.19 -23.45 -10.27
C ALA A 85 26.43 -24.11 -11.43
N GLY A 86 26.30 -25.44 -11.43
CA GLY A 86 25.54 -26.17 -12.44
C GLY A 86 24.01 -26.05 -12.27
N MET A 87 23.55 -25.58 -11.11
CA MET A 87 22.13 -25.56 -10.72
C MET A 87 21.62 -24.15 -10.39
N MET A 88 22.46 -23.13 -10.59
CA MET A 88 22.10 -21.74 -10.32
C MET A 88 21.39 -21.08 -11.51
N THR A 89 20.49 -20.15 -11.20
CA THR A 89 20.07 -19.14 -12.15
C THR A 89 21.20 -18.11 -12.27
N ALA A 90 21.92 -18.14 -13.39
CA ALA A 90 23.00 -17.20 -13.68
C ALA A 90 22.47 -15.79 -13.91
N ALA A 91 23.30 -14.77 -13.62
CA ALA A 91 22.98 -13.36 -13.81
C ALA A 91 21.64 -12.94 -13.14
N PRO A 92 21.56 -13.04 -11.79
CA PRO A 92 20.33 -12.77 -11.07
C PRO A 92 19.91 -11.31 -11.26
N LEU A 93 18.61 -11.05 -11.19
CA LEU A 93 18.10 -9.69 -11.25
C LEU A 93 18.54 -8.90 -10.01
N CYS A 94 19.18 -7.76 -10.28
CA CYS A 94 19.82 -6.94 -9.27
C CYS A 94 19.24 -5.52 -9.23
N LEU A 95 19.22 -4.93 -8.03
CA LEU A 95 18.97 -3.51 -7.82
C LEU A 95 20.05 -2.90 -6.91
N PRO A 96 20.36 -1.60 -7.05
CA PRO A 96 21.16 -0.89 -6.05
C PRO A 96 20.51 -0.97 -4.66
N ALA A 97 21.30 -1.16 -3.60
CA ALA A 97 20.77 -1.25 -2.23
C ALA A 97 20.11 0.05 -1.76
N ASP A 98 20.47 1.19 -2.33
CA ASP A 98 19.87 2.50 -2.10
C ASP A 98 18.62 2.76 -2.96
N ALA A 99 18.26 1.84 -3.87
CA ALA A 99 17.07 1.98 -4.68
C ALA A 99 15.80 2.02 -3.81
N PRO A 100 14.74 2.73 -4.24
CA PRO A 100 13.47 2.72 -3.54
C PRO A 100 12.80 1.34 -3.53
N ALA A 101 12.13 0.98 -2.43
CA ALA A 101 11.44 -0.30 -2.28
C ALA A 101 10.41 -0.61 -3.36
N HIS A 102 9.66 0.40 -3.82
CA HIS A 102 8.68 0.21 -4.92
C HIS A 102 9.33 -0.35 -6.19
N ARG A 103 10.60 -0.04 -6.47
CA ARG A 103 11.29 -0.51 -7.68
C ARG A 103 11.51 -2.01 -7.64
N ALA A 104 11.76 -2.56 -6.44
CA ALA A 104 11.85 -4.00 -6.23
C ALA A 104 10.46 -4.65 -6.38
N THR A 105 9.41 -4.05 -5.83
CA THR A 105 8.03 -4.54 -5.98
C THR A 105 7.64 -4.67 -7.45
N VAL A 106 7.89 -3.61 -8.24
CA VAL A 106 7.62 -3.59 -9.68
C VAL A 106 8.43 -4.65 -10.42
N LEU A 107 9.73 -4.75 -10.12
CA LEU A 107 10.61 -5.71 -10.81
C LEU A 107 10.22 -7.16 -10.48
N MET A 108 9.84 -7.45 -9.23
CA MET A 108 9.36 -8.77 -8.82
C MET A 108 8.05 -9.14 -9.53
N ALA A 109 7.06 -8.24 -9.54
CA ALA A 109 5.79 -8.48 -10.21
C ALA A 109 5.97 -8.71 -11.72
N LYS A 110 6.69 -7.81 -12.40
CA LYS A 110 6.89 -7.85 -13.87
C LYS A 110 7.64 -9.08 -14.35
N ARG A 111 8.52 -9.64 -13.51
CA ARG A 111 9.38 -10.78 -13.87
C ARG A 111 8.94 -12.09 -13.23
N GLY A 112 7.86 -12.09 -12.46
CA GLY A 112 7.39 -13.25 -11.72
C GLY A 112 8.43 -13.81 -10.74
N ILE A 113 9.36 -12.98 -10.26
CA ILE A 113 10.46 -13.42 -9.40
C ILE A 113 10.17 -13.10 -7.93
N ARG A 114 10.66 -13.97 -7.05
CA ARG A 114 10.45 -13.84 -5.59
C ARG A 114 11.59 -13.16 -4.86
N HIS A 115 12.77 -13.09 -5.48
CA HIS A 115 14.00 -12.60 -4.86
C HIS A 115 14.71 -11.60 -5.77
N ILE A 116 15.20 -10.51 -5.19
CA ILE A 116 16.06 -9.53 -5.85
C ILE A 116 17.37 -9.44 -5.09
N VAL A 117 18.47 -9.48 -5.84
CA VAL A 117 19.81 -9.25 -5.31
C VAL A 117 20.05 -7.74 -5.18
N LEU A 118 20.55 -7.31 -4.02
CA LEU A 118 20.92 -5.92 -3.76
C LEU A 118 22.42 -5.76 -3.89
N LEU A 119 22.86 -4.69 -4.52
CA LEU A 119 24.27 -4.39 -4.77
C LEU A 119 24.72 -3.11 -4.07
N GLU A 120 25.96 -3.10 -3.56
CA GLU A 120 26.66 -1.86 -3.19
C GLU A 120 27.17 -1.14 -4.45
N PRO A 121 27.50 0.17 -4.35
CA PRO A 121 28.25 0.86 -5.40
C PRO A 121 29.55 0.10 -5.74
N GLY A 122 29.69 -0.31 -7.00
CA GLY A 122 30.79 -1.18 -7.44
C GLY A 122 30.39 -2.64 -7.73
N GLY A 123 29.11 -2.99 -7.56
CA GLY A 123 28.56 -4.27 -8.05
C GLY A 123 28.71 -5.45 -7.09
N ARG A 124 29.30 -5.23 -5.91
CA ARG A 124 29.42 -6.25 -4.86
C ARG A 124 28.07 -6.56 -4.23
N LEU A 125 27.85 -7.83 -3.87
CA LEU A 125 26.65 -8.26 -3.17
C LEU A 125 26.51 -7.49 -1.84
N TYR A 126 25.38 -6.80 -1.68
CA TYR A 126 24.95 -6.23 -0.41
C TYR A 126 24.07 -7.19 0.37
N ASN A 127 22.95 -7.61 -0.23
CA ASN A 127 21.98 -8.53 0.38
C ASN A 127 21.04 -9.16 -0.67
N VAL A 128 20.11 -10.00 -0.25
CA VAL A 128 18.94 -10.43 -1.03
C VAL A 128 17.69 -10.06 -0.27
N ILE A 129 16.71 -9.54 -0.99
CA ILE A 129 15.35 -9.31 -0.48
C ILE A 129 14.38 -10.24 -1.19
N SER A 130 13.45 -10.78 -0.41
CA SER A 130 12.31 -11.53 -0.90
C SER A 130 11.08 -10.63 -1.05
N ARG A 131 10.08 -11.12 -1.77
CA ARG A 131 8.74 -10.51 -1.79
C ARG A 131 8.18 -10.34 -0.38
N ALA A 132 8.46 -11.28 0.52
CA ALA A 132 8.05 -11.21 1.92
C ALA A 132 8.78 -10.13 2.72
N ASP A 133 10.01 -9.76 2.35
CA ASP A 133 10.73 -8.64 2.97
C ASP A 133 10.10 -7.30 2.58
N LEU A 134 9.84 -7.11 1.28
CA LEU A 134 9.20 -5.89 0.74
C LEU A 134 7.86 -5.61 1.41
N PHE A 135 7.11 -6.68 1.64
CA PHE A 135 5.78 -6.62 2.17
C PHE A 135 5.73 -6.98 3.66
N GLY A 136 6.82 -6.95 4.42
CA GLY A 136 6.79 -7.28 5.85
C GLY A 136 6.10 -8.61 6.21
N LEU A 137 5.95 -9.55 5.26
CA LEU A 137 5.13 -10.77 5.34
C LEU A 137 5.82 -11.88 6.12
N ARG A 138 7.08 -11.68 6.54
CA ARG A 138 7.83 -12.64 7.36
C ARG A 138 7.22 -12.89 8.76
N GLY A 139 6.08 -12.26 9.08
CA GLY A 139 5.24 -12.57 10.22
C GLY A 139 3.79 -12.80 9.82
N GLY A 140 3.15 -13.82 10.42
CA GLY A 140 1.69 -13.94 10.38
C GLY A 140 1.11 -14.82 9.27
N GLY A 141 1.86 -15.71 8.64
CA GLY A 141 1.31 -16.70 7.69
C GLY A 141 0.86 -16.13 6.35
N ALA A 142 1.34 -14.93 6.00
CA ALA A 142 0.99 -14.26 4.76
C ALA A 142 1.55 -14.95 3.51
N ASP A 143 2.66 -15.68 3.60
CA ASP A 143 3.21 -16.45 2.47
C ASP A 143 2.20 -17.50 1.98
N LEU A 144 1.59 -18.25 2.89
CA LEU A 144 0.57 -19.25 2.57
C LEU A 144 -0.69 -18.60 1.97
N LEU A 145 -1.08 -17.42 2.46
CA LEU A 145 -2.22 -16.68 1.91
C LEU A 145 -1.91 -16.15 0.51
N ALA A 146 -0.71 -15.60 0.30
CA ALA A 146 -0.25 -15.14 -1.01
C ALA A 146 -0.16 -16.31 -2.01
N GLU A 147 0.31 -17.47 -1.58
CA GLU A 147 0.30 -18.70 -2.38
C GLU A 147 -1.13 -19.13 -2.72
N SER A 148 -2.07 -19.06 -1.77
CA SER A 148 -3.48 -19.39 -2.03
C SER A 148 -4.14 -18.44 -3.04
N VAL A 149 -3.78 -17.16 -3.02
CA VAL A 149 -4.21 -16.18 -4.01
C VAL A 149 -3.65 -16.54 -5.38
N THR A 150 -2.33 -16.75 -5.50
CA THR A 150 -1.71 -17.11 -6.78
C THR A 150 -2.24 -18.42 -7.35
N ALA A 151 -2.56 -19.40 -6.50
CA ALA A 151 -3.08 -20.71 -6.92
C ALA A 151 -4.58 -20.71 -7.27
N ALA A 152 -5.32 -19.64 -6.96
CA ALA A 152 -6.75 -19.57 -7.24
C ALA A 152 -7.01 -19.53 -8.75
N MET A 153 -7.97 -20.34 -9.19
CA MET A 153 -8.30 -20.56 -10.61
C MET A 153 -9.64 -19.93 -11.01
N ASP A 154 -10.41 -19.41 -10.05
CA ASP A 154 -11.69 -18.77 -10.28
C ASP A 154 -12.03 -17.75 -9.18
N VAL A 155 -13.05 -16.93 -9.44
CA VAL A 155 -13.52 -15.88 -8.51
C VAL A 155 -14.04 -16.47 -7.20
N GLY A 156 -14.57 -17.68 -7.20
CA GLY A 156 -15.05 -18.35 -5.99
C GLY A 156 -13.90 -18.72 -5.04
N GLN A 157 -12.80 -19.24 -5.58
CA GLN A 157 -11.57 -19.49 -4.83
C GLN A 157 -10.92 -18.18 -4.36
N MET A 158 -10.96 -17.13 -5.18
CA MET A 158 -10.52 -15.79 -4.77
C MET A 158 -11.32 -15.24 -3.60
N ALA A 159 -12.64 -15.44 -3.57
CA ALA A 159 -13.47 -15.03 -2.45
C ALA A 159 -13.11 -15.75 -1.14
N GLN A 160 -12.74 -17.04 -1.23
CA GLN A 160 -12.24 -17.80 -0.08
C GLN A 160 -10.89 -17.27 0.40
N ALA A 161 -9.95 -16.99 -0.51
CA ALA A 161 -8.65 -16.42 -0.18
C ALA A 161 -8.78 -15.04 0.48
N ALA A 162 -9.63 -14.16 -0.08
CA ALA A 162 -9.91 -12.83 0.49
C ALA A 162 -10.54 -12.93 1.90
N SER A 163 -11.42 -13.90 2.12
CA SER A 163 -11.99 -14.19 3.44
C SER A 163 -10.92 -14.64 4.44
N ALA A 164 -10.03 -15.55 4.02
CA ALA A 164 -8.93 -16.03 4.85
C ALA A 164 -7.93 -14.90 5.21
N ILE A 165 -7.66 -13.98 4.28
CA ILE A 165 -6.86 -12.77 4.53
C ILE A 165 -7.51 -11.91 5.62
N ARG A 166 -8.80 -11.60 5.51
CA ARG A 166 -9.52 -10.81 6.53
C ARG A 166 -9.51 -11.49 7.90
N GLN A 167 -9.78 -12.79 7.94
CA GLN A 167 -9.74 -13.57 9.18
C GLN A 167 -8.35 -13.51 9.82
N ARG A 168 -7.30 -13.74 9.03
CA ARG A 168 -5.94 -13.72 9.54
C ARG A 168 -5.50 -12.33 10.00
N GLY A 169 -5.90 -11.29 9.28
CA GLY A 169 -5.66 -9.91 9.70
C GLY A 169 -6.31 -9.59 11.05
N SER A 170 -7.54 -10.07 11.27
CA SER A 170 -8.23 -9.95 12.57
C SER A 170 -7.47 -10.65 13.70
N GLU A 171 -6.99 -11.87 13.46
CA GLU A 171 -6.18 -12.62 14.42
C GLU A 171 -4.86 -11.90 14.77
N LEU A 172 -4.16 -11.35 13.76
CA LEU A 172 -2.91 -10.62 13.95
C LEU A 172 -3.13 -9.31 14.72
N PHE A 173 -4.19 -8.56 14.39
CA PHE A 173 -4.56 -7.36 15.13
C PHE A 173 -4.89 -7.66 16.59
N THR A 174 -5.67 -8.72 16.83
CA THR A 174 -6.03 -9.20 18.18
C THR A 174 -4.81 -9.70 18.95
N GLY A 175 -3.84 -10.30 18.24
CA GLY A 175 -2.53 -10.71 18.73
C GLY A 175 -1.56 -9.56 19.04
N GLY A 176 -1.96 -8.31 18.82
CA GLY A 176 -1.19 -7.13 19.22
C GLY A 176 -0.38 -6.46 18.11
N MET A 177 -0.58 -6.83 16.85
CA MET A 177 0.01 -6.10 15.72
C MET A 177 -0.38 -4.61 15.75
N SER A 178 0.56 -3.72 15.39
CA SER A 178 0.29 -2.29 15.35
C SER A 178 -0.71 -1.94 14.24
N ALA A 179 -1.42 -0.82 14.40
CA ALA A 179 -2.40 -0.37 13.41
C ALA A 179 -1.74 0.02 12.07
N GLU A 180 -0.52 0.54 12.10
CA GLU A 180 0.27 0.81 10.89
C GLU A 180 0.63 -0.48 10.15
N ALA A 181 1.18 -1.46 10.88
CA ALA A 181 1.59 -2.73 10.28
C ALA A 181 0.40 -3.50 9.69
N ILE A 182 -0.76 -3.52 10.39
CA ILE A 182 -1.94 -4.22 9.87
C ILE A 182 -2.55 -3.52 8.65
N CYS A 183 -2.54 -2.18 8.57
CA CYS A 183 -2.96 -1.45 7.35
C CYS A 183 -2.14 -1.92 6.14
N HIS A 184 -0.80 -1.87 6.27
CA HIS A 184 0.09 -2.28 5.18
C HIS A 184 -0.07 -3.76 4.84
N TRP A 185 -0.22 -4.61 5.86
CA TRP A 185 -0.45 -6.04 5.69
C TRP A 185 -1.73 -6.35 4.92
N MET A 186 -2.83 -5.71 5.31
CA MET A 186 -4.12 -5.83 4.64
C MET A 186 -4.05 -5.32 3.21
N SER A 187 -3.51 -4.12 3.00
CA SER A 187 -3.38 -3.53 1.67
C SER A 187 -2.51 -4.38 0.72
N ALA A 188 -1.38 -4.89 1.18
CA ALA A 188 -0.51 -5.72 0.35
C ALA A 188 -1.18 -7.04 -0.09
N LEU A 189 -1.92 -7.70 0.80
CA LEU A 189 -2.62 -8.94 0.44
C LEU A 189 -3.89 -8.67 -0.39
N ASN A 190 -4.59 -7.58 -0.12
CA ASN A 190 -5.71 -7.13 -0.95
C ASN A 190 -5.26 -6.79 -2.37
N ASP A 191 -4.10 -6.16 -2.54
CA ASP A 191 -3.49 -5.91 -3.85
C ASP A 191 -3.29 -7.20 -4.63
N LEU A 192 -2.77 -8.25 -3.99
CA LEU A 192 -2.62 -9.56 -4.63
C LEU A 192 -3.98 -10.12 -5.07
N VAL A 193 -5.01 -9.96 -4.24
CA VAL A 193 -6.37 -10.40 -4.58
C VAL A 193 -6.87 -9.64 -5.80
N VAL A 194 -6.73 -8.33 -5.82
CA VAL A 194 -7.21 -7.50 -6.93
C VAL A 194 -6.47 -7.83 -8.22
N MET A 195 -5.13 -7.92 -8.19
CA MET A 195 -4.33 -8.31 -9.34
C MET A 195 -4.75 -9.69 -9.87
N ARG A 196 -4.96 -10.68 -9.00
CA ARG A 196 -5.36 -12.02 -9.44
C ARG A 196 -6.77 -12.06 -10.02
N VAL A 197 -7.71 -11.32 -9.44
CA VAL A 197 -9.06 -11.19 -10.01
C VAL A 197 -9.00 -10.54 -11.40
N ILE A 198 -8.14 -9.53 -11.59
CA ILE A 198 -7.92 -8.94 -12.91
C ILE A 198 -7.38 -9.98 -13.89
N GLU A 199 -6.34 -10.74 -13.53
CA GLU A 199 -5.75 -11.79 -14.38
C GLU A 199 -6.78 -12.85 -14.80
N LEU A 200 -7.56 -13.37 -13.83
CA LEU A 200 -8.56 -14.41 -14.10
C LEU A 200 -9.65 -13.93 -15.07
N ILE A 201 -10.00 -12.65 -15.00
CA ILE A 201 -11.04 -12.06 -15.83
C ILE A 201 -10.46 -11.61 -17.17
N GLU A 202 -9.21 -11.14 -17.22
CA GLU A 202 -8.53 -10.73 -18.45
C GLU A 202 -8.53 -11.86 -19.49
N ASP A 203 -8.34 -13.12 -19.06
CA ASP A 203 -8.38 -14.31 -19.92
C ASP A 203 -9.74 -14.54 -20.63
N GLU A 204 -10.82 -13.89 -20.17
CA GLU A 204 -12.17 -14.00 -20.75
C GLU A 204 -12.49 -12.90 -21.77
N PHE A 205 -11.61 -11.89 -21.94
CA PHE A 205 -11.87 -10.71 -22.77
C PHE A 205 -10.80 -10.51 -23.84
N ASP A 206 -11.22 -10.12 -25.04
CA ASP A 206 -10.32 -9.66 -26.10
C ASP A 206 -10.03 -8.16 -25.89
N LEU A 207 -8.99 -7.87 -25.09
CA LEU A 207 -8.63 -6.50 -24.75
C LEU A 207 -7.86 -5.81 -25.88
N PRO A 208 -8.08 -4.49 -26.09
CA PRO A 208 -7.28 -3.72 -27.05
C PRO A 208 -5.78 -3.82 -26.75
N ALA A 209 -4.97 -4.02 -27.79
CA ALA A 209 -3.52 -4.16 -27.70
C ALA A 209 -2.78 -2.82 -27.49
N VAL A 210 -3.29 -1.99 -26.57
CA VAL A 210 -2.68 -0.71 -26.16
C VAL A 210 -2.18 -0.80 -24.72
N PRO A 211 -1.16 -0.02 -24.33
CA PRO A 211 -0.81 0.12 -22.92
C PRO A 211 -2.00 0.58 -22.08
N TRP A 212 -2.28 -0.12 -20.99
CA TRP A 212 -3.27 0.27 -19.99
C TRP A 212 -2.80 -0.11 -18.59
N CYS A 213 -3.32 0.58 -17.58
CA CYS A 213 -3.04 0.32 -16.18
C CYS A 213 -4.32 0.45 -15.34
N TRP A 214 -4.59 -0.56 -14.53
CA TRP A 214 -5.49 -0.44 -13.40
C TRP A 214 -4.81 0.36 -12.30
N MET A 215 -5.49 1.37 -11.79
CA MET A 215 -5.03 2.18 -10.66
C MET A 215 -6.05 2.16 -9.55
N VAL A 216 -5.54 2.27 -8.34
CA VAL A 216 -6.33 2.33 -7.11
C VAL A 216 -6.16 3.67 -6.45
N MET A 217 -7.19 4.09 -5.73
CA MET A 217 -7.31 5.42 -5.14
C MET A 217 -7.94 5.34 -3.76
N GLY A 218 -8.14 6.48 -3.10
CA GLY A 218 -8.70 6.49 -1.75
C GLY A 218 -7.87 5.67 -0.77
N SER A 219 -8.52 4.91 0.11
CA SER A 219 -7.81 4.14 1.16
C SER A 219 -6.90 3.04 0.61
N GLU A 220 -7.24 2.46 -0.54
CA GLU A 220 -6.42 1.46 -1.22
C GLU A 220 -5.17 2.09 -1.84
N GLY A 221 -5.32 3.26 -2.44
CA GLY A 221 -4.19 4.02 -2.98
C GLY A 221 -3.25 4.59 -1.90
N ARG A 222 -3.77 4.83 -0.68
CA ARG A 222 -2.96 5.22 0.49
C ARG A 222 -2.34 4.06 1.28
N LEU A 223 -2.59 2.79 0.91
CA LEU A 223 -2.16 1.62 1.69
C LEU A 223 -2.74 1.59 3.12
N GLU A 224 -3.98 2.07 3.27
CA GLU A 224 -4.68 2.23 4.55
C GLU A 224 -5.97 1.40 4.62
N GLN A 225 -6.04 0.30 3.87
CA GLN A 225 -7.25 -0.52 3.87
C GLN A 225 -7.47 -1.18 5.23
N THR A 226 -8.76 -1.30 5.57
CA THR A 226 -9.22 -1.90 6.83
C THR A 226 -10.02 -3.18 6.58
N PHE A 227 -10.62 -3.79 7.61
CA PHE A 227 -11.39 -5.03 7.45
C PHE A 227 -12.68 -4.82 6.64
N ALA A 228 -13.23 -3.62 6.70
CA ALA A 228 -14.28 -3.14 5.80
C ALA A 228 -13.65 -2.19 4.76
N THR A 229 -13.81 -2.50 3.48
CA THR A 229 -13.35 -1.64 2.37
C THR A 229 -14.33 -1.71 1.21
N ASP A 230 -14.57 -0.56 0.59
CA ASP A 230 -15.17 -0.42 -0.73
C ASP A 230 -14.08 -0.39 -1.81
N GLN A 231 -14.52 -0.33 -3.06
CA GLN A 231 -13.67 -0.22 -4.25
C GLN A 231 -13.49 1.23 -4.67
N ASP A 232 -12.26 1.72 -4.68
CA ASP A 232 -11.89 3.02 -5.26
C ASP A 232 -10.83 2.77 -6.34
N ASN A 233 -11.25 2.61 -7.60
CA ASN A 233 -10.35 2.30 -8.70
C ASN A 233 -10.72 3.00 -10.02
N GLY A 234 -9.75 3.04 -10.93
CA GLY A 234 -9.89 3.56 -12.29
C GLY A 234 -8.95 2.85 -13.26
N LEU A 235 -9.18 3.07 -14.55
CA LEU A 235 -8.35 2.54 -15.62
C LEU A 235 -7.79 3.72 -16.43
N VAL A 236 -6.48 3.71 -16.63
CA VAL A 236 -5.78 4.62 -17.54
C VAL A 236 -5.28 3.83 -18.74
N PHE A 237 -5.47 4.35 -19.94
CA PHE A 237 -4.95 3.72 -21.17
C PHE A 237 -4.31 4.75 -22.09
N GLN A 238 -3.46 4.28 -22.98
CA GLN A 238 -2.88 5.10 -24.04
C GLN A 238 -3.84 5.15 -25.24
N ALA A 239 -4.07 6.35 -25.76
CA ALA A 239 -4.84 6.59 -26.98
C ALA A 239 -4.06 7.58 -27.87
N ASP A 240 -4.14 7.40 -29.18
CA ASP A 240 -3.45 8.27 -30.14
C ASP A 240 -4.15 9.62 -30.30
N ASP A 241 -5.49 9.63 -30.19
CA ASP A 241 -6.33 10.81 -30.26
C ASP A 241 -7.65 10.62 -29.47
N ALA A 242 -8.48 11.66 -29.47
CA ALA A 242 -9.74 11.69 -28.73
C ALA A 242 -10.80 10.71 -29.26
N ASP A 243 -10.82 10.44 -30.58
CA ASP A 243 -11.78 9.52 -31.18
C ASP A 243 -11.40 8.07 -30.83
N ALA A 244 -10.11 7.74 -30.93
CA ALA A 244 -9.56 6.47 -30.46
C ALA A 244 -9.81 6.27 -28.96
N ALA A 245 -9.74 7.33 -28.15
CA ALA A 245 -10.00 7.24 -26.72
C ALA A 245 -11.45 6.80 -26.40
N VAL A 246 -12.42 7.26 -27.19
CA VAL A 246 -13.83 6.84 -27.03
C VAL A 246 -14.00 5.36 -27.38
N GLU A 247 -13.43 4.91 -28.50
CA GLU A 247 -13.51 3.51 -28.94
C GLU A 247 -12.83 2.55 -27.95
N LEU A 248 -11.61 2.89 -27.51
CA LEU A 248 -10.86 2.10 -26.53
C LEU A 248 -11.59 2.01 -25.20
N ARG A 249 -12.20 3.12 -24.72
CA ARG A 249 -13.01 3.09 -23.50
C ARG A 249 -14.17 2.11 -23.62
N GLU A 250 -14.93 2.14 -24.72
CA GLU A 250 -16.05 1.22 -24.92
C GLU A 250 -15.59 -0.24 -24.95
N ALA A 251 -14.38 -0.51 -25.47
CA ALA A 251 -13.78 -1.84 -25.44
C ALA A 251 -13.34 -2.29 -24.02
N PHE A 252 -12.81 -1.39 -23.20
CA PHE A 252 -12.38 -1.72 -21.83
C PHE A 252 -13.53 -1.83 -20.82
N LEU A 253 -14.65 -1.14 -21.05
CA LEU A 253 -15.74 -1.05 -20.07
C LEU A 253 -16.37 -2.40 -19.68
N PRO A 254 -16.67 -3.33 -20.61
CA PRO A 254 -17.17 -4.66 -20.26
C PRO A 254 -16.22 -5.42 -19.32
N PHE A 255 -14.92 -5.40 -19.62
CA PHE A 255 -13.88 -6.00 -18.80
C PHE A 255 -13.80 -5.35 -17.42
N ALA A 256 -13.72 -4.01 -17.36
CA ALA A 256 -13.61 -3.30 -16.09
C ALA A 256 -14.83 -3.56 -15.18
N ARG A 257 -16.04 -3.62 -15.74
CA ARG A 257 -17.26 -3.99 -15.01
C ARG A 257 -17.23 -5.43 -14.51
N ALA A 258 -16.70 -6.36 -15.30
CA ALA A 258 -16.53 -7.75 -14.88
C ALA A 258 -15.55 -7.84 -13.70
N VAL A 259 -14.40 -7.14 -13.77
CA VAL A 259 -13.44 -7.03 -12.68
C VAL A 259 -14.10 -6.48 -11.42
N ASN A 260 -14.79 -5.32 -11.50
CA ASN A 260 -15.45 -4.74 -10.33
C ASN A 260 -16.48 -5.69 -9.69
N LYS A 261 -17.19 -6.50 -10.50
CA LYS A 261 -18.11 -7.54 -10.01
C LYS A 261 -17.38 -8.72 -9.36
N GLY A 262 -16.24 -9.14 -9.92
CA GLY A 262 -15.39 -10.17 -9.32
C GLY A 262 -14.83 -9.75 -7.96
N LEU A 263 -14.42 -8.48 -7.83
CA LEU A 263 -13.97 -7.89 -6.57
C LEU A 263 -15.10 -7.82 -5.54
N ASP A 264 -16.31 -7.45 -5.96
CA ASP A 264 -17.50 -7.45 -5.10
C ASP A 264 -17.79 -8.85 -4.55
N ALA A 265 -17.69 -9.88 -5.38
CA ALA A 265 -17.81 -11.28 -4.96
C ALA A 265 -16.71 -11.70 -3.95
N CYS A 266 -15.54 -11.06 -3.98
CA CYS A 266 -14.46 -11.28 -3.00
C CYS A 266 -14.61 -10.49 -1.69
N GLY A 267 -15.67 -9.68 -1.58
CA GLY A 267 -15.98 -8.86 -0.40
C GLY A 267 -15.43 -7.43 -0.45
N PHE A 268 -14.99 -6.95 -1.62
CA PHE A 268 -14.69 -5.54 -1.86
C PHE A 268 -15.94 -4.86 -2.41
N THR A 269 -16.78 -4.31 -1.54
CA THR A 269 -18.12 -3.86 -1.95
C THR A 269 -18.09 -2.78 -3.01
N LEU A 270 -19.01 -2.82 -3.98
CA LEU A 270 -19.18 -1.75 -4.96
C LEU A 270 -19.31 -0.38 -4.28
N CYS A 271 -18.54 0.60 -4.76
CA CYS A 271 -18.56 1.95 -4.19
C CYS A 271 -19.88 2.66 -4.50
N ARG A 272 -20.55 3.14 -3.44
CA ARG A 272 -21.82 3.90 -3.55
C ARG A 272 -21.66 5.18 -4.38
N GLY A 273 -20.46 5.78 -4.39
CA GLY A 273 -20.11 6.95 -5.20
C GLY A 273 -19.78 6.63 -6.66
N GLY A 274 -19.73 5.36 -7.04
CA GLY A 274 -19.43 4.92 -8.41
C GLY A 274 -17.98 5.18 -8.84
N ILE A 275 -17.03 5.23 -7.90
CA ILE A 275 -15.59 5.46 -8.16
C ILE A 275 -14.92 4.13 -8.50
N MET A 276 -15.26 3.61 -9.67
CA MET A 276 -14.80 2.31 -10.15
C MET A 276 -14.49 2.37 -11.64
N ALA A 277 -13.50 1.60 -12.09
CA ALA A 277 -13.07 1.55 -13.49
C ALA A 277 -14.20 1.16 -14.47
N GLY A 278 -15.19 0.38 -14.04
CA GLY A 278 -16.37 0.04 -14.83
C GLY A 278 -17.33 1.22 -15.11
N ASN A 279 -17.09 2.37 -14.48
CA ASN A 279 -17.76 3.63 -14.78
C ASN A 279 -17.00 4.36 -15.90
N PRO A 280 -17.66 4.75 -17.03
CA PRO A 280 -17.03 5.49 -18.12
C PRO A 280 -16.31 6.77 -17.67
N ALA A 281 -16.73 7.37 -16.56
CA ALA A 281 -16.06 8.54 -15.99
C ALA A 281 -14.62 8.24 -15.53
N TRP A 282 -14.29 6.99 -15.19
CA TRP A 282 -13.02 6.57 -14.58
C TRP A 282 -12.29 5.50 -15.40
N CYS A 283 -12.72 5.29 -16.65
CA CYS A 283 -11.99 4.54 -17.66
C CYS A 283 -11.59 5.55 -18.74
N LEU A 284 -10.43 6.16 -18.59
CA LEU A 284 -10.03 7.34 -19.37
C LEU A 284 -8.66 7.14 -19.99
N SER A 285 -8.40 7.84 -21.09
CA SER A 285 -7.05 7.95 -21.63
C SER A 285 -6.15 8.75 -20.67
N LEU A 286 -4.83 8.66 -20.84
CA LEU A 286 -3.87 9.47 -20.08
C LEU A 286 -4.17 10.98 -20.17
N GLU A 287 -4.42 11.49 -21.38
CA GLU A 287 -4.73 12.91 -21.61
C GLU A 287 -6.05 13.33 -20.94
N GLU A 288 -7.05 12.46 -20.93
CA GLU A 288 -8.33 12.72 -20.26
C GLU A 288 -8.18 12.75 -18.74
N TRP A 289 -7.34 11.89 -18.16
CA TRP A 289 -6.96 11.98 -16.74
C TRP A 289 -6.27 13.30 -16.43
N GLN A 290 -5.28 13.71 -17.23
CA GLN A 290 -4.60 15.00 -17.07
C GLN A 290 -5.61 16.16 -17.12
N THR A 291 -6.50 16.15 -18.12
CA THR A 291 -7.56 17.14 -18.26
C THR A 291 -8.47 17.19 -17.02
N ARG A 292 -8.81 16.02 -16.46
CA ARG A 292 -9.63 15.92 -15.26
C ARG A 292 -8.97 16.56 -14.04
N PHE A 293 -7.71 16.24 -13.78
CA PHE A 293 -6.96 16.84 -12.67
C PHE A 293 -6.79 18.36 -12.84
N SER A 294 -6.46 18.80 -14.06
CA SER A 294 -6.35 20.22 -14.38
C SER A 294 -7.67 20.96 -14.12
N ALA A 295 -8.81 20.37 -14.52
CA ALA A 295 -10.12 20.95 -14.27
C ALA A 295 -10.42 21.10 -12.77
N TRP A 296 -10.11 20.09 -11.94
CA TRP A 296 -10.30 20.16 -10.49
C TRP A 296 -9.46 21.26 -9.83
N MET A 297 -8.21 21.44 -10.28
CA MET A 297 -7.31 22.48 -9.76
C MET A 297 -7.68 23.89 -10.25
N ARG A 298 -8.22 24.03 -11.46
CA ARG A 298 -8.64 25.33 -12.02
C ARG A 298 -9.97 25.81 -11.45
N THR A 299 -10.92 24.90 -11.26
CA THR A 299 -12.28 25.21 -10.80
C THR A 299 -12.65 24.30 -9.62
N PRO A 300 -12.26 24.67 -8.39
CA PRO A 300 -12.50 23.87 -7.19
C PRO A 300 -13.95 24.02 -6.67
N ASP A 301 -14.92 23.59 -7.48
CA ASP A 301 -16.32 23.48 -7.03
C ASP A 301 -16.48 22.32 -6.00
N PRO A 302 -17.61 22.21 -5.29
CA PRO A 302 -17.80 21.17 -4.28
C PRO A 302 -17.59 19.73 -4.78
N LYS A 303 -17.93 19.45 -6.04
CA LYS A 303 -17.73 18.11 -6.63
C LYS A 303 -16.26 17.87 -6.96
N ALA A 304 -15.56 18.89 -7.46
CA ALA A 304 -14.12 18.84 -7.70
C ALA A 304 -13.35 18.62 -6.39
N LEU A 305 -13.74 19.31 -5.30
CA LEU A 305 -13.13 19.13 -3.98
C LEU A 305 -13.39 17.73 -3.43
N LEU A 306 -14.65 17.23 -3.51
CA LEU A 306 -14.99 15.86 -3.11
C LEU A 306 -14.13 14.84 -3.86
N ASN A 307 -14.06 14.93 -5.19
CA ASN A 307 -13.21 14.07 -5.99
C ASN A 307 -11.74 14.21 -5.57
N SER A 308 -11.28 15.42 -5.29
CA SER A 308 -9.88 15.65 -4.94
C SER A 308 -9.45 14.93 -3.65
N THR A 309 -10.40 14.65 -2.74
CA THR A 309 -10.14 13.83 -1.53
C THR A 309 -9.94 12.34 -1.79
N ILE A 310 -10.15 11.89 -3.02
CA ILE A 310 -10.08 10.47 -3.42
C ILE A 310 -9.04 10.29 -4.52
N PHE A 311 -9.16 11.08 -5.59
CA PHE A 311 -8.40 10.90 -6.82
C PHE A 311 -6.94 11.34 -6.71
N PHE A 312 -6.55 12.21 -5.78
CA PHE A 312 -5.14 12.57 -5.56
C PHE A 312 -4.38 11.54 -4.69
N ASP A 313 -5.05 10.47 -4.28
CA ASP A 313 -4.44 9.35 -3.55
C ASP A 313 -4.26 8.14 -4.44
N PHE A 314 -3.81 8.31 -5.68
CA PHE A 314 -3.74 7.21 -6.63
C PHE A 314 -2.37 6.53 -6.68
N ARG A 315 -2.35 5.24 -7.00
CA ARG A 315 -1.13 4.49 -7.35
C ARG A 315 -1.45 3.40 -8.40
N PRO A 316 -0.45 2.97 -9.20
CA PRO A 316 -0.65 1.85 -10.11
C PRO A 316 -0.84 0.54 -9.33
N LEU A 317 -1.60 -0.38 -9.90
CA LEU A 317 -1.81 -1.71 -9.33
C LEU A 317 -1.63 -2.86 -10.31
N TYR A 318 -2.07 -2.74 -11.56
CA TYR A 318 -1.95 -3.82 -12.54
C TYR A 318 -1.83 -3.28 -13.96
N GLY A 319 -1.06 -3.94 -14.83
CA GLY A 319 -0.80 -3.51 -16.21
C GLY A 319 0.48 -2.67 -16.37
N ARG A 320 0.42 -1.62 -17.19
CA ARG A 320 1.56 -0.74 -17.56
C ARG A 320 1.70 0.44 -16.62
N TYR A 321 2.44 0.23 -15.53
CA TYR A 321 2.59 1.23 -14.45
C TYR A 321 3.18 2.56 -14.95
N GLU A 322 3.96 2.51 -16.04
CA GLU A 322 4.58 3.68 -16.66
C GLU A 322 3.56 4.78 -17.00
N LEU A 323 2.30 4.43 -17.33
CA LEU A 323 1.23 5.40 -17.57
C LEU A 323 0.85 6.20 -16.33
N VAL A 324 0.81 5.53 -15.17
CA VAL A 324 0.47 6.17 -13.89
C VAL A 324 1.65 6.99 -13.38
N ASP A 325 2.88 6.51 -13.61
CA ASP A 325 4.10 7.29 -13.32
C ASP A 325 4.20 8.55 -14.20
N GLU A 326 3.81 8.47 -15.47
CA GLU A 326 3.72 9.63 -16.36
C GLU A 326 2.67 10.63 -15.88
N LEU A 327 1.45 10.16 -15.57
CA LEU A 327 0.38 10.99 -15.02
C LEU A 327 0.83 11.70 -13.73
N ARG A 328 1.52 10.97 -12.86
CA ARG A 328 2.10 11.47 -11.61
C ARG A 328 3.16 12.53 -11.84
N ASN A 329 4.14 12.27 -12.70
CA ASN A 329 5.22 13.21 -12.99
C ASN A 329 4.68 14.51 -13.59
N TRP A 330 3.63 14.40 -14.41
CA TRP A 330 2.89 15.56 -14.91
C TRP A 330 2.11 16.29 -13.80
N LEU A 331 1.45 15.56 -12.89
CA LEU A 331 0.58 16.14 -11.86
C LEU A 331 1.37 16.83 -10.74
N LEU A 332 2.44 16.22 -10.24
CA LEU A 332 3.18 16.63 -9.04
C LEU A 332 3.59 18.11 -8.99
N PRO A 333 4.09 18.74 -10.08
CA PRO A 333 4.47 20.15 -10.05
C PRO A 333 3.28 21.13 -10.10
N GLN A 334 2.06 20.66 -10.40
CA GLN A 334 0.92 21.56 -10.65
C GLN A 334 0.25 22.14 -9.39
N PRO A 335 -0.11 21.38 -8.34
CA PRO A 335 -0.84 21.92 -7.20
C PRO A 335 -0.21 23.17 -6.54
N PRO A 336 1.14 23.30 -6.41
CA PRO A 336 1.77 24.52 -5.91
C PRO A 336 1.45 25.78 -6.75
N GLU A 337 1.18 25.62 -8.05
CA GLU A 337 0.77 26.70 -8.96
C GLU A 337 -0.72 27.08 -8.83
N HIS A 338 -1.50 26.32 -8.05
CA HIS A 338 -2.93 26.51 -7.84
C HIS A 338 -3.27 26.83 -6.37
N PRO A 339 -2.83 27.98 -5.81
CA PRO A 339 -3.05 28.31 -4.40
C PRO A 339 -4.53 28.43 -4.00
N ARG A 340 -5.42 28.80 -4.96
CA ARG A 340 -6.87 28.83 -4.73
C ARG A 340 -7.45 27.43 -4.52
N PHE A 341 -6.96 26.44 -5.25
CA PHE A 341 -7.34 25.04 -5.08
C PHE A 341 -6.89 24.50 -3.73
N LEU A 342 -5.62 24.73 -3.35
CA LEU A 342 -5.09 24.32 -2.05
C LEU A 342 -5.86 24.99 -0.89
N ARG A 343 -6.19 26.28 -1.01
CA ARG A 343 -7.03 26.98 -0.04
C ARG A 343 -8.44 26.39 0.04
N ALA A 344 -9.08 26.09 -1.09
CA ALA A 344 -10.41 25.50 -1.11
C ALA A 344 -10.43 24.07 -0.51
N LEU A 345 -9.38 23.27 -0.74
CA LEU A 345 -9.19 21.99 -0.06
C LEU A 345 -9.03 22.17 1.45
N ALA A 346 -8.27 23.18 1.89
CA ALA A 346 -8.13 23.49 3.30
C ALA A 346 -9.45 23.93 3.95
N GLU A 347 -10.24 24.77 3.26
CA GLU A 347 -11.59 25.16 3.71
C GLU A 347 -12.50 23.93 3.87
N GLU A 348 -12.53 23.03 2.88
CA GLU A 348 -13.29 21.78 2.92
C GLU A 348 -12.82 20.86 4.07
N ALA A 349 -11.50 20.70 4.25
CA ALA A 349 -10.93 19.89 5.33
C ALA A 349 -11.32 20.41 6.73
N LEU A 350 -11.44 21.73 6.88
CA LEU A 350 -11.84 22.38 8.14
C LEU A 350 -13.35 22.24 8.44
N THR A 351 -14.19 21.85 7.47
CA THR A 351 -15.61 21.55 7.74
C THR A 351 -15.78 20.30 8.61
N CYS A 352 -14.78 19.42 8.62
CA CYS A 352 -14.76 18.19 9.39
C CYS A 352 -13.89 18.35 10.65
N ALA A 353 -14.43 18.98 11.68
CA ALA A 353 -13.70 19.23 12.92
C ALA A 353 -13.55 17.94 13.77
N PRO A 354 -12.38 17.72 14.41
CA PRO A 354 -12.22 16.69 15.42
C PRO A 354 -13.27 16.84 16.53
N PRO A 355 -13.82 15.73 17.04
CA PRO A 355 -14.99 15.72 17.92
C PRO A 355 -14.61 16.05 19.38
N LEU A 356 -14.03 17.24 19.58
CA LEU A 356 -13.64 17.78 20.87
C LEU A 356 -14.22 19.18 21.07
N GLY A 357 -15.00 19.32 22.13
CA GLY A 357 -15.51 20.59 22.61
C GLY A 357 -14.41 21.48 23.17
N TRP A 358 -14.74 22.74 23.46
CA TRP A 358 -13.80 23.71 24.02
C TRP A 358 -13.28 23.31 25.41
N THR A 359 -14.08 22.60 26.21
CA THR A 359 -13.71 22.04 27.51
C THR A 359 -12.90 20.74 27.44
N GLY A 360 -12.67 20.20 26.23
CA GLY A 360 -12.04 18.89 26.03
C GLY A 360 -12.97 17.69 26.26
N GLY A 361 -14.29 17.92 26.34
CA GLY A 361 -15.31 16.87 26.24
C GLY A 361 -15.48 16.38 24.80
N PHE A 362 -16.00 15.17 24.62
CA PHE A 362 -16.37 14.67 23.28
C PHE A 362 -17.56 15.43 22.72
N VAL A 363 -17.61 15.55 21.39
CA VAL A 363 -18.77 16.05 20.64
C VAL A 363 -19.30 14.88 19.80
N TYR A 364 -20.59 14.60 19.91
CA TYR A 364 -21.23 13.48 19.22
C TYR A 364 -21.84 13.91 17.90
N ASP A 365 -22.03 12.94 17.01
CA ASP A 365 -22.69 13.18 15.74
C ASP A 365 -24.18 13.51 16.03
N GLY A 366 -24.70 14.61 15.49
CA GLY A 366 -26.07 15.08 15.74
C GLY A 366 -27.17 14.24 15.08
N GLY A 367 -26.90 12.99 14.73
CA GLY A 367 -27.81 12.09 14.04
C GLY A 367 -28.79 11.41 15.01
N VAL A 368 -30.04 11.27 14.58
CA VAL A 368 -31.10 10.62 15.39
C VAL A 368 -30.90 9.09 15.46
N GLU A 369 -30.30 8.48 14.43
CA GLU A 369 -30.12 7.03 14.33
C GLU A 369 -29.01 6.49 15.24
N HIS A 370 -27.95 7.27 15.48
CA HIS A 370 -26.84 6.87 16.33
C HIS A 370 -26.49 7.97 17.35
N PRO A 371 -27.36 8.22 18.35
CA PRO A 371 -27.08 9.20 19.38
C PRO A 371 -25.82 8.81 20.16
N HIS A 372 -25.10 9.80 20.70
CA HIS A 372 -23.92 9.58 21.56
C HIS A 372 -22.74 8.82 20.94
N SER A 373 -22.63 8.78 19.61
CA SER A 373 -21.51 8.15 18.92
C SER A 373 -20.76 9.09 18.00
N ILE A 374 -19.53 8.69 17.64
CA ILE A 374 -18.59 9.44 16.82
C ILE A 374 -18.16 8.57 15.64
N ASP A 375 -18.26 9.10 14.42
CA ASP A 375 -17.71 8.46 13.23
C ASP A 375 -16.19 8.69 13.19
N LEU A 376 -15.42 7.65 13.52
CA LEU A 376 -13.96 7.73 13.53
C LEU A 376 -13.34 7.77 12.13
N LYS A 377 -14.03 7.29 11.09
CA LYS A 377 -13.56 7.46 9.70
C LYS A 377 -13.67 8.94 9.31
N ARG A 378 -14.83 9.53 9.56
CA ARG A 378 -15.13 10.92 9.21
C ARG A 378 -14.44 11.93 10.11
N PHE A 379 -14.68 11.90 11.42
CA PHE A 379 -14.19 12.96 12.32
C PHE A 379 -12.86 12.62 13.01
N GLY A 380 -12.40 11.38 12.89
CA GLY A 380 -11.12 10.93 13.46
C GLY A 380 -9.98 10.88 12.46
N ALA A 381 -10.09 10.02 11.45
CA ALA A 381 -9.02 9.76 10.50
C ALA A 381 -8.91 10.85 9.42
N ARG A 382 -10.05 11.29 8.85
CA ARG A 382 -10.08 12.28 7.76
C ARG A 382 -9.27 13.57 8.06
N PRO A 383 -9.30 14.18 9.26
CA PRO A 383 -8.49 15.37 9.54
C PRO A 383 -6.99 15.17 9.31
N PHE A 384 -6.46 13.98 9.63
CA PHE A 384 -5.05 13.65 9.37
C PHE A 384 -4.80 13.45 7.88
N VAL A 385 -5.67 12.65 7.23
CA VAL A 385 -5.58 12.34 5.80
C VAL A 385 -5.61 13.62 4.96
N ASP A 386 -6.55 14.51 5.23
CA ASP A 386 -6.73 15.74 4.46
C ASP A 386 -5.56 16.71 4.67
N ALA A 387 -5.10 16.90 5.92
CA ALA A 387 -3.94 17.76 6.20
C ALA A 387 -2.66 17.21 5.52
N ALA A 388 -2.41 15.91 5.67
CA ALA A 388 -1.26 15.25 5.06
C ALA A 388 -1.28 15.35 3.52
N ARG A 389 -2.46 15.14 2.90
CA ARG A 389 -2.65 15.30 1.45
C ARG A 389 -2.37 16.73 1.00
N ILE A 390 -2.99 17.72 1.64
CA ILE A 390 -2.85 19.14 1.24
C ILE A 390 -1.39 19.57 1.32
N TRP A 391 -0.69 19.24 2.41
CA TRP A 391 0.73 19.56 2.53
C TRP A 391 1.59 18.83 1.50
N SER A 392 1.28 17.58 1.21
CA SER A 392 2.02 16.81 0.20
C SER A 392 1.86 17.41 -1.18
N LEU A 393 0.63 17.80 -1.56
CA LEU A 393 0.37 18.49 -2.82
C LEU A 393 1.09 19.83 -2.89
N MET A 394 1.08 20.61 -1.81
CA MET A 394 1.74 21.92 -1.76
C MET A 394 3.26 21.84 -1.83
N TYR A 395 3.88 20.76 -1.33
CA TYR A 395 5.34 20.57 -1.34
C TYR A 395 5.83 19.60 -2.42
N GLY A 396 4.96 19.11 -3.30
CA GLY A 396 5.34 18.16 -4.34
C GLY A 396 5.82 16.81 -3.80
N VAL A 397 5.26 16.36 -2.67
CA VAL A 397 5.53 15.05 -2.08
C VAL A 397 4.56 14.02 -2.67
N TRP A 398 5.12 12.92 -3.16
CA TRP A 398 4.33 11.87 -3.82
C TRP A 398 3.93 10.70 -2.91
N ALA A 399 4.41 10.62 -1.66
CA ALA A 399 3.91 9.62 -0.72
C ALA A 399 2.38 9.64 -0.69
N THR A 400 1.72 8.47 -0.68
CA THR A 400 0.24 8.38 -0.66
C THR A 400 -0.29 8.07 0.73
N SER A 401 0.39 7.21 1.50
CA SER A 401 0.11 6.92 2.91
C SER A 401 0.12 8.19 3.75
N THR A 402 -0.87 8.34 4.64
CA THR A 402 -0.99 9.49 5.55
C THR A 402 0.22 9.58 6.47
N GLY A 403 0.69 8.44 7.00
CA GLY A 403 1.87 8.40 7.86
C GLY A 403 3.12 8.90 7.14
N ASP A 404 3.33 8.45 5.91
CA ASP A 404 4.52 8.79 5.13
C ASP A 404 4.47 10.21 4.59
N ARG A 405 3.27 10.69 4.23
CA ARG A 405 3.04 12.10 3.92
C ARG A 405 3.41 12.99 5.10
N LEU A 406 2.91 12.72 6.30
CA LEU A 406 3.22 13.49 7.51
C LEU A 406 4.74 13.49 7.81
N ARG A 407 5.41 12.36 7.63
CA ARG A 407 6.88 12.25 7.76
C ARG A 407 7.60 13.07 6.70
N ALA A 408 7.18 12.99 5.44
CA ALA A 408 7.84 13.65 4.32
C ALA A 408 7.67 15.17 4.33
N VAL A 409 6.55 15.69 4.83
CA VAL A 409 6.33 17.15 4.92
C VAL A 409 6.91 17.78 6.19
N ALA A 410 7.56 16.99 7.05
CA ALA A 410 8.12 17.45 8.32
C ALA A 410 9.15 18.57 8.17
N GLU A 411 10.14 18.39 7.30
CA GLU A 411 11.19 19.37 7.04
C GLU A 411 10.62 20.66 6.42
N PRO A 412 9.82 20.62 5.34
CA PRO A 412 9.19 21.81 4.78
C PRO A 412 8.27 22.57 5.75
N LEU A 413 7.64 21.87 6.70
CA LEU A 413 6.80 22.47 7.74
C LEU A 413 7.56 22.90 9.01
N ASN A 414 8.88 22.70 9.05
CA ASN A 414 9.73 22.97 10.21
C ASN A 414 9.20 22.29 11.50
N LEU A 415 8.81 21.02 11.39
CA LEU A 415 8.33 20.20 12.51
C LEU A 415 9.47 19.40 13.13
N SER A 416 9.49 19.30 14.46
CA SER A 416 10.41 18.41 15.15
C SER A 416 10.02 16.94 14.95
N ALA A 417 10.98 16.03 15.08
CA ALA A 417 10.72 14.59 15.01
C ALA A 417 9.67 14.13 16.05
N GLU A 418 9.65 14.75 17.23
CA GLU A 418 8.65 14.48 18.28
C GLU A 418 7.24 14.91 17.85
N GLN A 419 7.09 16.07 17.19
CA GLN A 419 5.80 16.55 16.70
C GLN A 419 5.24 15.60 15.63
N VAL A 420 6.08 15.22 14.67
CA VAL A 420 5.71 14.31 13.58
C VAL A 420 5.33 12.94 14.13
N ALA A 421 6.13 12.39 15.05
CA ALA A 421 5.82 11.12 15.71
C ALA A 421 4.45 11.18 16.42
N GLY A 422 4.17 12.26 17.16
CA GLY A 422 2.87 12.43 17.82
C GLY A 422 1.69 12.53 16.86
N GLU A 423 1.87 13.15 15.69
CA GLU A 423 0.84 13.24 14.65
C GLU A 423 0.57 11.86 14.01
N VAL A 424 1.64 11.15 13.64
CA VAL A 424 1.58 9.81 13.04
C VAL A 424 1.00 8.78 14.00
N GLU A 425 1.47 8.72 15.24
CA GLU A 425 0.97 7.81 16.27
C GLU A 425 -0.51 8.07 16.58
N SER A 426 -0.93 9.34 16.57
CA SER A 426 -2.34 9.68 16.78
C SER A 426 -3.23 9.21 15.65
N PHE A 427 -2.79 9.35 14.39
CA PHE A 427 -3.50 8.80 13.24
C PHE A 427 -3.69 7.28 13.38
N TYR A 428 -2.60 6.55 13.65
CA TYR A 428 -2.68 5.09 13.80
C TYR A 428 -3.43 4.65 15.06
N LEU A 429 -3.47 5.49 16.11
CA LEU A 429 -4.33 5.25 17.27
C LEU A 429 -5.81 5.34 16.90
N ILE A 430 -6.23 6.32 16.09
CA ILE A 430 -7.59 6.37 15.54
C ILE A 430 -7.87 5.11 14.71
N GLN A 431 -6.94 4.72 13.83
CA GLN A 431 -7.08 3.48 13.05
C GLN A 431 -7.25 2.26 13.96
N ARG A 432 -6.52 2.16 15.08
CA ARG A 432 -6.67 1.08 16.06
C ARG A 432 -8.09 1.01 16.63
N PHE A 433 -8.68 2.15 16.99
CA PHE A 433 -10.08 2.17 17.45
C PHE A 433 -11.05 1.76 16.34
N ARG A 434 -10.81 2.20 15.10
CA ARG A 434 -11.61 1.78 13.93
C ARG A 434 -11.53 0.28 13.69
N PHE A 435 -10.33 -0.31 13.67
CA PHE A 435 -10.14 -1.75 13.52
C PHE A 435 -10.89 -2.53 14.59
N ARG A 436 -10.77 -2.13 15.87
CA ARG A 436 -11.50 -2.77 16.96
C ARG A 436 -13.02 -2.67 16.75
N GLN A 437 -13.53 -1.51 16.34
CA GLN A 437 -14.94 -1.33 16.08
C GLN A 437 -15.44 -2.21 14.92
N GLN A 438 -14.68 -2.29 13.83
CA GLN A 438 -15.01 -3.14 12.67
C GLN A 438 -15.09 -4.62 13.01
N LEU A 439 -14.32 -5.08 14.00
CA LEU A 439 -14.37 -6.48 14.47
C LEU A 439 -15.53 -6.75 15.45
N LEU A 440 -16.10 -5.71 16.05
CA LEU A 440 -17.20 -5.81 17.02
C LEU A 440 -18.56 -5.50 16.40
N ALA A 441 -18.62 -4.68 15.35
CA ALA A 441 -19.84 -4.25 14.72
C ALA A 441 -20.51 -5.41 13.96
N GLU A 442 -21.78 -5.65 14.26
CA GLU A 442 -22.62 -6.58 13.49
C GLU A 442 -23.27 -5.86 12.30
N ASP A 443 -23.57 -4.57 12.44
CA ASP A 443 -24.11 -3.72 11.38
C ASP A 443 -22.99 -3.02 10.59
N PRO A 444 -22.96 -3.14 9.25
CA PRO A 444 -22.05 -2.39 8.39
C PRO A 444 -22.03 -0.86 8.65
N ASP A 445 -23.15 -0.26 9.00
CA ASP A 445 -23.27 1.18 9.22
C ASP A 445 -22.62 1.61 10.57
N ASP A 446 -22.43 0.68 11.51
CA ASP A 446 -21.76 0.91 12.80
C ASP A 446 -20.24 0.67 12.77
N THR A 447 -19.69 0.19 11.66
CA THR A 447 -18.29 -0.26 11.54
C THR A 447 -17.24 0.82 11.83
N ASN A 448 -17.61 2.10 11.75
CA ASN A 448 -16.70 3.22 12.07
C ASN A 448 -17.19 4.06 13.25
N ARG A 449 -18.29 3.68 13.90
CA ARG A 449 -18.95 4.47 14.93
C ARG A 449 -18.54 3.99 16.32
N ILE A 450 -18.11 4.90 17.19
CA ILE A 450 -17.77 4.57 18.57
C ILE A 450 -18.60 5.40 19.54
N ASP A 451 -19.13 4.77 20.58
CA ASP A 451 -19.63 5.45 21.76
C ASP A 451 -18.48 5.56 22.79
N PRO A 452 -17.95 6.77 23.05
CA PRO A 452 -16.87 6.98 24.02
C PRO A 452 -17.21 6.54 25.44
N ASP A 453 -18.48 6.46 25.83
CA ASP A 453 -18.88 6.05 27.19
C ASP A 453 -18.69 4.54 27.40
N THR A 454 -18.67 3.76 26.31
CA THR A 454 -18.35 2.31 26.34
C THR A 454 -16.85 2.03 26.50
N LEU A 455 -15.99 3.04 26.31
CA LEU A 455 -14.55 2.93 26.49
C LEU A 455 -14.13 3.00 27.96
N ASN A 456 -13.07 2.29 28.33
CA ASN A 456 -12.44 2.50 29.64
C ASN A 456 -11.75 3.87 29.71
N GLU A 457 -11.41 4.31 30.92
CA GLU A 457 -10.81 5.64 31.17
C GLU A 457 -9.54 5.89 30.35
N LEU A 458 -8.63 4.91 30.30
CA LEU A 458 -7.38 5.02 29.54
C LEU A 458 -7.65 5.23 28.05
N HIS A 459 -8.51 4.40 27.45
CA HIS A 459 -8.87 4.50 26.04
C HIS A 459 -9.57 5.82 25.72
N ARG A 460 -10.43 6.34 26.61
CA ARG A 460 -11.02 7.68 26.45
C ARG A 460 -9.95 8.76 26.42
N LEU A 461 -8.97 8.71 27.33
CA LEU A 461 -7.86 9.69 27.35
C LEU A 461 -7.01 9.61 26.09
N MET A 462 -6.65 8.40 25.65
CA MET A 462 -5.92 8.17 24.40
C MET A 462 -6.66 8.77 23.20
N LEU A 463 -7.96 8.50 23.06
CA LEU A 463 -8.78 9.03 21.98
C LEU A 463 -8.86 10.57 22.01
N LYS A 464 -8.98 11.17 23.21
CA LYS A 464 -8.93 12.64 23.35
C LYS A 464 -7.58 13.21 22.94
N GLU A 465 -6.47 12.59 23.31
CA GLU A 465 -5.14 13.07 22.89
C GLU A 465 -4.95 12.98 21.37
N ALA A 466 -5.44 11.92 20.74
CA ALA A 466 -5.41 11.81 19.28
C ALA A 466 -6.21 12.94 18.61
N PHE A 467 -7.42 13.24 19.10
CA PHE A 467 -8.21 14.37 18.58
C PHE A 467 -7.57 15.74 18.86
N LYS A 468 -6.81 15.90 19.95
CA LYS A 468 -6.03 17.12 20.18
C LYS A 468 -4.94 17.30 19.11
N GLN A 469 -4.26 16.23 18.70
CA GLN A 469 -3.29 16.30 17.60
C GLN A 469 -3.98 16.64 16.27
N ALA A 470 -5.13 16.02 15.97
CA ALA A 470 -5.96 16.39 14.82
C ALA A 470 -6.33 17.88 14.80
N LYS A 471 -6.68 18.44 15.97
CA LYS A 471 -6.99 19.87 16.12
C LYS A 471 -5.77 20.77 15.90
N LYS A 472 -4.57 20.35 16.33
CA LYS A 472 -3.32 21.08 16.06
C LYS A 472 -2.98 21.08 14.56
N LEU A 473 -3.14 19.93 13.88
CA LEU A 473 -2.99 19.80 12.44
C LEU A 473 -3.90 20.79 11.69
N GLN A 474 -5.20 20.79 12.02
CA GLN A 474 -6.16 21.73 11.42
C GLN A 474 -5.86 23.19 11.75
N LEU A 475 -5.40 23.51 12.96
CA LEU A 475 -4.99 24.88 13.30
C LEU A 475 -3.80 25.33 12.45
N ARG A 476 -2.81 24.46 12.22
CA ARG A 476 -1.67 24.75 11.34
C ARG A 476 -2.13 25.00 9.91
N LEU A 477 -2.99 24.13 9.39
CA LEU A 477 -3.59 24.27 8.06
C LEU A 477 -4.36 25.60 7.92
N LYS A 478 -5.16 25.94 8.94
CA LYS A 478 -5.91 27.20 9.02
C LYS A 478 -4.99 28.43 8.94
N LEU A 479 -3.92 28.45 9.75
CA LEU A 479 -2.95 29.54 9.77
C LEU A 479 -2.21 29.66 8.43
N GLN A 480 -1.80 28.54 7.83
CA GLN A 480 -1.05 28.51 6.57
C GLN A 480 -1.85 29.06 5.38
N HIS A 481 -3.16 28.81 5.35
CA HIS A 481 -4.04 29.27 4.27
C HIS A 481 -4.82 30.56 4.58
N GLY A 482 -4.63 31.16 5.76
CA GLY A 482 -5.32 32.38 6.17
C GLY A 482 -6.84 32.21 6.29
N LEU A 483 -7.26 31.14 6.97
CA LEU A 483 -8.66 30.73 7.17
C LEU A 483 -9.18 31.04 8.58
#